data_AF-A0A7X4H256-F1
#
_entry.id   AF-A0A7X4H256-F1
#
_cell.length_a   1.000
_cell.length_b   1.000
_cell.length_c   1.000
_cell.angle_alpha   90.00
_cell.angle_beta   90.00
_cell.angle_gamma   90.00
#
_symmetry.space_group_name_H-M   'P 1'
#
loop_
_entity.id
_entity.type
_entity.pdbx_description
1 polymer ?
#
loop_
_entity_poly.entity_id
_entity_poly.type
_entity_poly.pdbx_seq_one_letter_code
_entity_poly.pdbx_strand_id
1 'polypeptide(L)'
;MSLRTALLIVAVGAAALAALAAWAYLAGYLYFLLNQAAPRHIDSGTWYLYWQAYGGDNAQRWRLIAAAALPPLIISAAIVFALAGKQRPLYGDARWATEREIRDAGLL
;
A
#
# COMPACT_ATOMS: atom_id res chain seq x y z
N MET A 1 10.82 -0.62 31.48
CA MET A 1 10.51 0.10 30.21
C MET A 1 10.52 1.59 30.49
N SER A 2 11.08 2.41 29.60
CA SER A 2 11.00 3.87 29.75
C SER A 2 9.64 4.37 29.24
N LEU A 3 9.15 5.50 29.77
CA LEU A 3 7.88 6.09 29.35
C LEU A 3 7.82 6.31 27.82
N ARG A 4 8.95 6.70 27.22
CA ARG A 4 9.08 6.87 25.77
C ARG A 4 8.87 5.57 25.00
N THR A 5 9.46 4.46 25.44
CA THR A 5 9.28 3.18 24.76
C THR A 5 7.84 2.66 24.90
N ALA A 6 7.20 2.88 26.05
CA ALA A 6 5.78 2.55 26.22
C ALA A 6 4.88 3.36 25.27
N LEU A 7 5.09 4.67 25.15
CA LEU A 7 4.33 5.53 24.24
C LEU A 7 4.53 5.14 22.77
N LEU A 8 5.76 4.81 22.37
CA LEU A 8 6.04 4.34 21.01
C LEU A 8 5.30 3.03 20.69
N ILE A 9 5.29 2.06 21.61
CA ILE A 9 4.57 0.80 21.42
C ILE A 9 3.07 1.06 21.25
N VAL A 10 2.49 1.91 22.10
CA VAL A 10 1.06 2.27 22.00
C VAL A 10 0.75 2.97 20.68
N ALA A 11 1.59 3.92 20.26
CA ALA A 11 1.40 4.65 19.00
C ALA A 11 1.48 3.72 17.78
N VAL A 12 2.48 2.84 17.73
CA VAL A 12 2.62 1.84 16.65
C VAL A 12 1.45 0.86 16.65
N GLY A 13 1.04 0.38 17.82
CA GLY A 13 -0.12 -0.50 17.95
C GLY A 13 -1.41 0.16 17.48
N ALA A 14 -1.66 1.40 17.87
CA ALA A 14 -2.82 2.17 17.43
C ALA A 14 -2.82 2.42 15.92
N ALA A 15 -1.66 2.77 15.35
CA ALA A 15 -1.50 2.96 13.91
C ALA A 15 -1.76 1.65 13.14
N ALA A 16 -1.25 0.52 13.63
CA ALA A 16 -1.49 -0.79 13.03
C ALA A 16 -2.98 -1.17 13.05
N LEU A 17 -3.67 -0.94 14.17
CA LEU A 17 -5.11 -1.18 14.28
C LEU A 17 -5.92 -0.29 13.32
N ALA A 18 -5.58 0.99 13.23
CA ALA A 18 -6.21 1.91 12.31
C ALA A 18 -6.00 1.48 10.84
N ALA A 19 -4.78 1.05 10.49
CA ALA A 19 -4.46 0.54 9.16
C ALA A 19 -5.26 -0.73 8.82
N LEU A 20 -5.40 -1.66 9.77
CA LEU A 20 -6.22 -2.86 9.59
C LEU A 20 -7.71 -2.52 9.40
N ALA A 21 -8.25 -1.58 10.18
CA ALA A 21 -9.64 -1.15 10.04
C ALA A 21 -9.90 -0.47 8.69
N ALA A 22 -8.96 0.37 8.23
CA ALA A 22 -9.02 1.03 6.93
C ALA A 22 -8.91 0.02 5.78
N TRP A 23 -8.01 -0.96 5.89
CA TRP A 23 -7.88 -2.05 4.93
C TRP A 23 -9.17 -2.86 4.82
N ALA A 24 -9.78 -3.24 5.94
CA ALA A 24 -10.99 -4.05 5.95
C ALA A 24 -12.20 -3.29 5.35
N TYR A 25 -12.29 -1.98 5.61
CA TYR A 25 -13.27 -1.11 4.96
C TYR A 25 -13.07 -1.04 3.45
N LEU A 26 -11.83 -0.80 3.00
CA LEU A 26 -11.48 -0.76 1.56
C LEU A 26 -11.78 -2.09 0.87
N ALA A 27 -11.45 -3.21 1.51
CA ALA A 27 -11.75 -4.54 0.98
C ALA A 27 -13.27 -4.76 0.83
N GLY A 28 -14.07 -4.31 1.81
CA GLY A 28 -15.54 -4.35 1.71
C GLY A 28 -16.06 -3.49 0.57
N TYR A 29 -15.55 -2.27 0.45
CA TYR A 29 -15.92 -1.34 -0.63
C TYR A 29 -15.57 -1.87 -2.01
N LEU A 30 -14.35 -2.38 -2.19
CA LEU A 30 -13.91 -2.98 -3.45
C LEU A 30 -14.72 -4.23 -3.81
N TYR A 31 -15.10 -5.05 -2.82
CA TYR A 31 -15.94 -6.21 -3.07
C TYR A 31 -17.31 -5.81 -3.66
N PHE A 32 -17.93 -4.73 -3.15
CA PHE A 32 -19.17 -4.21 -3.71
C PHE A 32 -18.99 -3.71 -5.14
N LEU A 33 -17.90 -2.99 -5.42
CA LEU A 33 -17.57 -2.54 -6.78
C LEU A 33 -17.36 -3.71 -7.74
N LEU A 34 -16.63 -4.76 -7.33
CA LEU A 34 -16.42 -5.97 -8.14
C LEU A 34 -17.71 -6.73 -8.43
N ASN A 35 -18.72 -6.57 -7.58
CA ASN A 35 -20.06 -7.14 -7.78
C ASN A 35 -21.03 -6.16 -8.45
N GLN A 36 -20.55 -5.00 -8.92
CA GLN A 36 -21.38 -3.96 -9.53
C GLN A 36 -22.55 -3.51 -8.64
N ALA A 37 -22.40 -3.66 -7.33
CA ALA A 37 -23.40 -3.27 -6.34
C ALA A 37 -23.10 -1.86 -5.83
N ALA A 38 -24.16 -1.09 -5.54
CA ALA A 38 -24.00 0.23 -4.95
C ALA A 38 -23.38 0.10 -3.54
N PRO A 39 -22.24 0.74 -3.26
CA PRO A 39 -21.60 0.68 -1.95
C PRO A 39 -22.43 1.46 -0.93
N ARG A 40 -23.31 0.77 -0.20
CA ARG A 40 -24.14 1.34 0.87
C ARG A 40 -23.90 0.56 2.15
N HIS A 41 -23.81 1.27 3.28
CA HIS A 41 -23.62 0.68 4.62
C HIS A 41 -22.40 -0.24 4.71
N ILE A 42 -21.24 0.25 4.26
CA ILE A 42 -19.97 -0.47 4.38
C ILE A 42 -19.26 -0.01 5.64
N ASP A 43 -18.85 -0.97 6.45
CA ASP A 43 -18.05 -0.80 7.64
C ASP A 43 -16.81 -1.70 7.57
N SER A 44 -15.85 -1.52 8.49
CA SER A 44 -14.66 -2.39 8.57
C SER A 44 -14.97 -3.87 8.82
N GLY A 45 -16.20 -4.21 9.25
CA GLY A 45 -16.64 -5.60 9.40
C GLY A 45 -17.24 -6.21 8.12
N THR A 46 -17.62 -5.39 7.14
CA THR A 46 -18.38 -5.85 5.96
C THR A 46 -17.64 -6.94 5.20
N TRP A 47 -16.34 -6.76 4.91
CA TRP A 47 -15.59 -7.79 4.18
C TRP A 47 -15.62 -9.16 4.87
N TYR A 48 -15.47 -9.18 6.21
CA TYR A 48 -15.47 -10.41 6.98
C TYR A 48 -16.85 -11.09 7.00
N LEU A 49 -17.93 -10.32 7.11
CA LEU A 49 -19.30 -10.85 7.05
C LEU A 49 -19.57 -11.52 5.69
N TYR A 50 -19.16 -10.89 4.59
CA TYR A 50 -19.31 -11.47 3.27
C TYR A 50 -18.38 -12.67 3.04
N TRP A 51 -17.20 -12.69 3.66
CA TRP A 51 -16.35 -13.88 3.67
C TRP A 51 -17.02 -15.07 4.36
N GLN A 52 -17.66 -14.86 5.51
CA GLN A 52 -18.40 -15.94 6.18
C GLN A 52 -19.58 -16.44 5.34
N ALA A 53 -20.32 -15.53 4.69
CA ALA A 53 -21.50 -15.89 3.92
C ALA A 53 -21.17 -16.58 2.58
N TYR A 54 -20.14 -16.10 1.87
CA TYR A 54 -19.86 -16.50 0.48
C TYR A 54 -18.48 -17.12 0.26
N GLY A 55 -17.67 -17.30 1.30
CA GLY A 55 -16.33 -17.89 1.18
C GLY A 55 -16.33 -19.35 0.67
N GLY A 56 -17.47 -20.04 0.78
CA GLY A 56 -17.66 -21.39 0.22
C GLY A 56 -17.99 -21.42 -1.28
N ASP A 57 -18.45 -20.30 -1.86
CA ASP A 57 -18.71 -20.19 -3.30
C ASP A 57 -17.42 -19.78 -4.02
N ASN A 58 -16.94 -20.63 -4.93
CA ASN A 58 -15.71 -20.41 -5.67
C ASN A 58 -15.69 -19.08 -6.44
N ALA A 59 -16.81 -18.66 -7.04
CA ALA A 59 -16.84 -17.43 -7.84
C ALA A 59 -16.73 -16.18 -6.94
N GLN A 60 -17.48 -16.18 -5.84
CA GLN A 60 -17.48 -15.06 -4.89
C GLN A 60 -16.20 -15.00 -4.06
N ARG A 61 -15.63 -16.15 -3.70
CA ARG A 61 -14.35 -16.26 -3.00
C ARG A 61 -13.23 -15.54 -3.76
N TRP A 62 -13.12 -15.75 -5.08
CA TRP A 62 -12.09 -15.06 -5.87
C TRP A 62 -12.26 -13.54 -5.88
N ARG A 63 -13.50 -13.05 -5.90
CA ARG A 63 -13.78 -11.61 -5.79
C ARG A 63 -13.41 -11.05 -4.42
N LEU A 64 -13.69 -11.79 -3.35
CA LEU A 64 -13.31 -11.41 -1.98
C LEU A 64 -11.80 -11.38 -1.80
N ILE A 65 -11.08 -12.37 -2.34
CA ILE A 65 -9.61 -12.40 -2.34
C ILE A 65 -9.06 -11.22 -3.13
N ALA A 66 -9.57 -10.96 -4.33
CA ALA A 66 -9.13 -9.84 -5.15
C ALA A 66 -9.36 -8.49 -4.43
N ALA A 67 -10.53 -8.30 -3.81
CA ALA A 67 -10.86 -7.10 -3.05
C ALA A 67 -9.92 -6.89 -1.84
N ALA A 68 -9.54 -7.97 -1.15
CA ALA A 68 -8.61 -7.94 -0.03
C ALA A 68 -7.15 -7.70 -0.46
N ALA A 69 -6.74 -8.27 -1.59
CA ALA A 69 -5.37 -8.22 -2.09
C ALA A 69 -5.02 -6.92 -2.82
N LEU A 70 -6.00 -6.27 -3.46
CA LEU A 70 -5.76 -5.10 -4.30
C LEU A 70 -5.18 -3.89 -3.53
N PRO A 71 -5.70 -3.48 -2.35
CA PRO A 71 -5.13 -2.35 -1.61
C PRO A 71 -3.65 -2.51 -1.25
N PRO A 72 -3.20 -3.60 -0.57
CA PRO A 72 -1.79 -3.75 -0.23
C PRO A 72 -0.91 -3.91 -1.47
N LEU A 73 -1.42 -4.50 -2.55
CA LEU A 73 -0.67 -4.64 -3.80
C LEU A 73 -0.38 -3.28 -4.44
N ILE A 74 -1.37 -2.38 -4.50
CA ILE A 74 -1.19 -1.02 -5.03
C ILE A 74 -0.20 -0.23 -4.17
N ILE A 75 -0.33 -0.29 -2.84
CA ILE A 75 0.59 0.40 -1.92
C ILE A 75 2.02 -0.13 -2.10
N SER A 76 2.18 -1.46 -2.16
CA SER A 76 3.50 -2.08 -2.34
C SER A 76 4.11 -1.71 -3.69
N ALA A 77 3.32 -1.70 -4.76
CA ALA A 77 3.78 -1.28 -6.08
C ALA A 77 4.22 0.19 -6.09
N ALA A 78 3.47 1.08 -5.43
CA ALA A 78 3.84 2.48 -5.29
C ALA A 78 5.16 2.66 -4.51
N ILE A 79 5.36 1.89 -3.43
CA ILE A 79 6.61 1.89 -2.68
C ILE A 79 7.77 1.42 -3.56
N VAL A 80 7.63 0.28 -4.24
CA VAL A 80 8.67 -0.25 -5.14
C VAL A 80 9.00 0.77 -6.23
N PHE A 81 7.99 1.39 -6.85
CA PHE A 81 8.19 2.41 -7.87
C PHE A 81 8.91 3.65 -7.33
N ALA A 82 8.54 4.13 -6.14
CA ALA A 82 9.21 5.26 -5.49
C ALA A 82 10.68 4.94 -5.13
N LEU A 83 10.96 3.69 -4.72
CA LEU A 83 12.31 3.23 -4.39
C LEU A 83 13.16 2.92 -5.65
N ALA A 84 12.52 2.63 -6.78
CA ALA A 84 13.20 2.39 -8.07
C ALA A 84 13.77 3.67 -8.72
N GLY A 85 13.74 4.81 -8.03
CA GLY A 85 14.29 6.09 -8.50
C GLY A 85 15.77 6.02 -8.93
N LYS A 86 16.16 7.00 -9.77
CA LYS A 86 17.44 7.10 -10.52
C LYS A 86 18.56 6.24 -9.96
N GLN A 87 18.89 5.18 -10.69
CA GLN A 87 20.14 4.44 -10.51
C GLN A 87 21.28 5.44 -10.65
N ARG A 88 21.92 5.81 -9.55
CA ARG A 88 23.19 6.54 -9.61
C ARG A 88 24.16 5.62 -10.34
N PRO A 89 24.82 6.08 -11.41
CA PRO A 89 25.79 5.24 -12.10
C PRO A 89 26.84 4.80 -11.07
N LEU A 90 27.12 3.49 -11.01
CA LEU A 90 28.04 2.90 -10.03
C LEU A 90 29.47 3.46 -10.19
N TYR A 91 29.79 3.96 -11.38
CA TYR A 91 31.03 4.61 -11.74
C TYR A 91 30.70 6.03 -12.19
N GLY A 92 31.52 7.01 -11.82
CA GLY A 92 31.33 8.36 -12.32
C GLY A 92 31.59 8.40 -13.82
N ASP A 93 30.64 8.93 -14.60
CA ASP A 93 30.84 9.27 -16.02
C ASP A 93 31.78 10.47 -16.21
N ALA A 94 32.68 10.73 -15.26
CA ALA A 94 33.55 11.89 -15.22
C ALA A 94 34.43 12.03 -16.48
N ARG A 95 34.80 10.90 -17.12
CA ARG A 95 35.56 10.89 -18.38
C ARG A 95 34.73 11.24 -19.62
N TRP A 96 33.41 11.19 -19.53
CA TRP A 96 32.46 11.52 -20.60
C TRP A 96 31.56 12.70 -20.23
N ALA A 97 31.84 13.39 -19.12
CA ALA A 97 31.07 14.53 -18.68
C ALA A 97 31.14 15.64 -19.74
N THR A 98 29.97 16.08 -20.19
CA THR A 98 29.86 17.23 -21.09
C THR A 98 30.13 18.52 -20.31
N GLU A 99 30.62 19.57 -20.99
CA GLU A 99 30.82 20.89 -20.37
C GLU A 99 29.58 21.41 -19.63
N ARG A 100 28.38 21.08 -20.13
CA ARG A 100 27.12 21.45 -19.47
C ARG A 100 26.98 20.78 -18.11
N GLU A 101 27.25 19.48 -18.04
CA GLU A 101 27.16 18.71 -16.78
C GLU A 101 28.22 19.16 -15.76
N ILE A 102 29.41 19.55 -16.22
CA ILE A 102 30.47 20.07 -15.35
C ILE A 102 30.06 21.43 -14.75
N ARG A 103 29.46 22.30 -15.56
CA ARG A 103 28.94 23.61 -15.11
C ARG A 103 27.75 23.48 -14.17
N ASP A 104 26.81 22.59 -14.47
CA ASP A 104 25.65 22.29 -13.62
C ASP A 104 26.07 21.72 -12.25
N ALA A 105 27.22 21.04 -12.18
CA ALA A 105 27.83 20.55 -10.95
C ALA A 105 28.66 21.61 -10.19
N GLY A 106 28.85 22.81 -10.76
CA GLY A 106 29.64 23.90 -10.15
C GLY A 106 31.15 23.64 -10.12
N LEU A 107 31.65 22.84 -11.06
CA LEU A 107 33.08 22.45 -11.14
C LEU A 107 33.87 23.27 -12.18
N LEU A 108 33.20 24.20 -12.90
CA LEU A 108 33.75 25.21 -13.81
C LEU A 108 33.28 26.60 -13.35
#